data_AF-A0A451AD49-F1
#
_entry.id   AF-A0A451AD49-F1
#
_cell.length_a   1.000
_cell.length_b   1.000
_cell.length_c   1.000
_cell.angle_alpha   90.00
_cell.angle_beta   90.00
_cell.angle_gamma   90.00
#
_symmetry.space_group_name_H-M   'P 1'
#
loop_
_entity.id
_entity.type
_entity.pdbx_description
1 polymer ?
#
loop_
_entity_poly.entity_id
_entity_poly.type
_entity_poly.pdbx_seq_one_letter_code
_entity_poly.pdbx_strand_id
1 'polypeptide(L)'
;MMQHHMLALASAGATRNALTKGMIECFKIVAPSDVSEQEAIAAVLGALDDRIELNRRMNETLEAMARALFKDWFVDFGPTRAKAEGRPAYLAPEVWDLFPDRLDEEGKPEG
;
A
#
# COMPACT_ATOMS: atom_id res chain seq x y z
N MET A 1 16.34 -6.71 -19.40
CA MET A 1 17.35 -7.66 -19.94
C MET A 1 17.03 -9.11 -19.58
N MET A 2 16.99 -9.49 -18.29
CA MET A 2 16.72 -10.87 -17.87
C MET A 2 15.31 -11.38 -18.24
N GLN A 3 14.27 -10.57 -18.00
CA GLN A 3 12.88 -10.90 -18.36
C GLN A 3 12.70 -11.16 -19.87
N HIS A 4 13.31 -10.34 -20.72
CA HIS A 4 13.24 -10.52 -22.18
C HIS A 4 13.89 -11.84 -22.62
N HIS A 5 15.02 -12.22 -22.00
CA HIS A 5 15.68 -13.48 -22.27
C HIS A 5 14.85 -14.69 -21.79
N MET A 6 14.22 -14.59 -20.61
CA MET A 6 13.32 -15.64 -20.11
C MET A 6 12.04 -15.78 -20.93
N LEU A 7 11.46 -14.68 -21.41
CA LEU A 7 10.31 -14.73 -22.31
C LEU A 7 10.66 -15.38 -23.66
N ALA A 8 11.86 -15.10 -24.18
CA ALA A 8 12.35 -15.76 -25.40
C ALA A 8 12.48 -17.29 -25.19
N LEU A 9 13.08 -17.71 -24.07
CA LEU A 9 13.18 -19.14 -23.70
C LEU A 9 11.82 -19.80 -23.55
N ALA A 10 10.87 -19.13 -22.90
CA ALA A 10 9.52 -19.66 -22.68
C ALA A 10 8.70 -19.79 -23.96
N SER A 11 9.03 -19.01 -25.01
CA SER A 11 8.36 -19.05 -26.33
C SER A 11 8.95 -20.09 -27.29
N ALA A 12 10.09 -20.71 -26.93
CA ALA A 12 10.77 -21.66 -27.81
C ALA A 12 10.08 -23.03 -27.81
N GLY A 13 9.16 -23.24 -28.76
CA GLY A 13 8.77 -24.58 -29.22
C GLY A 13 7.42 -25.14 -28.76
N ALA A 14 6.46 -24.34 -28.31
CA ALA A 14 5.13 -24.84 -27.94
C ALA A 14 3.98 -23.84 -28.18
N THR A 15 2.75 -24.35 -28.34
CA THR A 15 1.50 -23.56 -28.44
C THR A 15 1.20 -22.74 -27.18
N ARG A 16 1.83 -23.08 -26.05
CA ARG A 16 1.71 -22.37 -24.78
C ARG A 16 3.10 -22.03 -24.26
N ASN A 17 3.30 -20.78 -23.86
CA ASN A 17 4.56 -20.33 -23.25
C ASN A 17 4.77 -21.02 -21.90
N ALA A 18 5.93 -21.65 -21.72
CA ALA A 18 6.31 -22.31 -20.48
C ALA A 18 7.83 -22.36 -20.33
N LEU A 19 8.31 -22.15 -19.10
CA LEU A 19 9.70 -22.43 -18.73
C LEU A 19 9.80 -23.89 -18.29
N THR A 20 10.53 -24.70 -19.04
CA THR A 20 10.78 -26.10 -18.67
C THR A 20 11.93 -26.20 -17.67
N LYS A 21 12.01 -27.31 -16.95
CA LYS A 21 13.13 -27.62 -16.05
C LYS A 21 14.50 -27.47 -16.76
N GLY A 22 14.63 -28.02 -17.97
CA GLY A 22 15.88 -27.93 -18.73
C GLY A 22 16.23 -26.50 -19.16
N MET A 23 15.24 -25.64 -19.38
CA MET A 23 15.47 -24.21 -19.65
C MET A 23 16.02 -23.48 -18.41
N ILE A 24 15.54 -23.84 -17.22
CA ILE A 24 16.01 -23.25 -15.96
C ILE A 24 17.42 -23.75 -15.62
N GLU A 25 17.69 -25.05 -15.78
CA GLU A 25 19.02 -25.64 -15.49
C GLU A 25 20.13 -25.09 -16.40
N CYS A 26 19.80 -24.73 -17.64
CA CYS A 26 20.74 -24.15 -18.59
C CYS A 26 20.83 -22.61 -18.50
N PHE A 27 20.06 -21.96 -17.62
CA PHE A 27 20.02 -20.51 -17.52
C PHE A 27 21.27 -19.98 -16.80
N LYS A 28 22.12 -19.27 -17.55
CA LYS A 28 23.34 -18.68 -16.99
C LYS A 28 23.03 -17.34 -16.33
N ILE A 29 23.34 -17.23 -15.05
CA ILE A 29 23.31 -15.98 -14.29
C ILE A 29 24.73 -15.47 -14.05
N VAL A 30 24.88 -14.14 -14.03
CA VAL A 30 26.11 -13.51 -13.58
C VAL A 30 26.00 -13.35 -12.07
N ALA A 31 26.91 -13.98 -11.34
CA ALA A 31 27.03 -13.83 -9.90
C ALA A 31 28.52 -13.73 -9.54
N PRO A 32 28.89 -12.98 -8.49
CA PRO A 32 30.23 -13.01 -7.94
C PRO A 32 30.63 -14.44 -7.57
N SER A 33 31.90 -14.81 -7.81
CA SER A 33 32.38 -16.14 -7.43
C SER A 33 32.56 -16.31 -5.92
N ASP A 34 32.72 -15.21 -5.18
CA ASP A 34 32.83 -15.22 -3.73
C ASP A 34 31.43 -15.24 -3.10
N VAL A 35 31.18 -16.25 -2.26
CA VAL A 35 29.91 -16.40 -1.53
C VAL A 35 29.73 -15.27 -0.52
N SER A 36 30.80 -14.79 0.13
CA SER A 36 30.70 -13.69 1.08
C SER A 36 30.25 -12.39 0.40
N GLU A 37 30.67 -12.17 -0.85
CA GLU A 37 30.22 -11.04 -1.67
C GLU A 37 28.75 -11.19 -2.06
N GLN A 38 28.31 -12.40 -2.45
CA GLN A 38 26.90 -12.68 -2.74
C GLN A 38 26.01 -12.43 -1.52
N GLU A 39 26.42 -12.89 -0.34
CA GLU A 39 25.69 -12.68 0.92
C GLU A 39 25.59 -11.20 1.29
N ALA A 40 26.68 -10.44 1.11
CA ALA A 40 26.67 -9.00 1.36
C ALA A 40 25.71 -8.27 0.41
N ILE A 41 25.71 -8.61 -0.88
CA ILE A 41 24.79 -8.05 -1.87
C ILE A 41 23.34 -8.41 -1.49
N ALA A 42 23.08 -9.68 -1.17
CA ALA A 42 21.75 -10.16 -0.79
C ALA A 42 21.24 -9.48 0.49
N ALA A 43 22.11 -9.25 1.49
CA ALA A 43 21.75 -8.57 2.72
C ALA A 43 21.35 -7.10 2.46
N VAL A 44 22.09 -6.39 1.61
CA VAL A 44 21.76 -4.99 1.26
C VAL A 44 20.45 -4.92 0.48
N LEU A 45 20.28 -5.76 -0.54
CA LEU A 45 19.05 -5.79 -1.34
C LEU A 45 17.84 -6.22 -0.50
N GLY A 46 18.00 -7.25 0.34
CA GLY A 46 16.97 -7.71 1.26
C GLY A 46 16.53 -6.62 2.24
N ALA A 47 17.48 -5.86 2.81
CA ALA A 47 17.15 -4.74 3.69
C ALA A 47 16.37 -3.63 2.96
N LEU A 48 16.60 -3.42 1.66
CA LEU A 48 15.82 -2.48 0.85
C LEU A 48 14.40 -3.00 0.58
N ASP A 49 14.27 -4.28 0.23
CA ASP A 49 12.97 -4.93 0.04
C ASP A 49 12.12 -4.89 1.32
N ASP A 50 12.73 -5.17 2.48
CA ASP A 50 12.08 -5.07 3.79
C ASP A 50 11.55 -3.65 4.06
N ARG A 51 12.33 -2.61 3.70
CA ARG A 51 11.90 -1.22 3.86
C ARG A 51 10.79 -0.84 2.89
N ILE A 52 10.81 -1.35 1.66
CA ILE A 52 9.72 -1.13 0.70
C ILE A 52 8.43 -1.75 1.25
N GLU A 53 8.51 -2.98 1.77
CA GLU A 53 7.35 -3.69 2.31
C GLU A 53 6.81 -3.02 3.58
N LEU A 54 7.69 -2.54 4.46
CA LEU A 54 7.29 -1.74 5.61
C LEU A 54 6.56 -0.45 5.18
N ASN A 55 7.08 0.26 4.18
CA ASN A 55 6.43 1.47 3.66
C ASN A 55 5.08 1.19 3.02
N ARG A 56 4.91 0.05 2.32
CA ARG A 56 3.62 -0.36 1.76
C ARG A 56 2.58 -0.61 2.86
N ARG A 57 2.93 -1.39 3.88
CA ARG A 57 2.03 -1.64 5.03
C ARG A 57 1.67 -0.35 5.79
N MET A 58 2.63 0.56 5.93
CA MET A 58 2.39 1.88 6.51
C MET A 58 1.39 2.69 5.66
N ASN A 59 1.57 2.71 4.34
CA ASN A 59 0.65 3.40 3.44
C ASN A 59 -0.76 2.78 3.49
N GLU A 60 -0.89 1.45 3.49
CA GLU A 60 -2.18 0.77 3.65
C GLU A 60 -2.88 1.14 4.96
N THR A 61 -2.11 1.22 6.06
CA THR A 61 -2.62 1.62 7.37
C THR A 61 -3.08 3.08 7.35
N LEU A 62 -2.27 3.98 6.80
CA LEU A 62 -2.61 5.40 6.66
C LEU A 62 -3.85 5.60 5.79
N GLU A 63 -3.98 4.84 4.71
CA GLU A 63 -5.14 4.88 3.83
C GLU A 63 -6.39 4.38 4.56
N ALA A 64 -6.30 3.29 5.33
CA ALA A 64 -7.40 2.79 6.14
C ALA A 64 -7.85 3.82 7.19
N MET A 65 -6.90 4.47 7.88
CA MET A 65 -7.19 5.54 8.83
C MET A 65 -7.86 6.74 8.14
N ALA A 66 -7.34 7.17 6.99
CA ALA A 66 -7.92 8.28 6.23
C ALA A 66 -9.34 7.97 5.74
N ARG A 67 -9.58 6.75 5.24
CA ARG A 67 -10.93 6.29 4.82
C ARG A 67 -11.89 6.26 6.01
N ALA A 68 -11.45 5.78 7.17
CA ALA A 68 -12.27 5.75 8.38
C ALA A 68 -12.64 7.16 8.84
N LEU A 69 -11.66 8.08 8.91
CA LEU A 69 -11.91 9.48 9.25
C LEU A 69 -12.84 10.15 8.23
N PHE A 70 -12.59 9.95 6.93
CA PHE A 70 -13.44 10.53 5.88
C PHE A 70 -14.89 10.04 5.99
N LYS A 71 -15.08 8.74 6.23
CA LYS A 71 -16.41 8.16 6.43
C LYS A 71 -17.08 8.79 7.65
N ASP A 72 -16.40 8.83 8.80
CA ASP A 72 -16.95 9.43 10.02
C ASP A 72 -17.32 10.90 9.80
N TRP A 73 -16.43 11.70 9.19
CA TRP A 73 -16.58 13.15 9.13
C TRP A 73 -17.52 13.62 8.01
N PHE A 74 -17.48 12.98 6.84
CA PHE A 74 -18.12 13.51 5.63
C PHE A 74 -19.22 12.61 5.05
N VAL A 75 -19.36 11.38 5.53
CA VAL A 75 -20.45 10.48 5.12
C VAL A 75 -21.43 10.31 6.28
N ASP A 76 -20.90 9.98 7.45
CA ASP A 76 -21.70 9.76 8.64
C ASP A 76 -21.92 11.07 9.43
N PHE A 77 -21.21 12.15 9.10
CA PHE A 77 -21.28 13.46 9.79
C PHE A 77 -21.14 13.37 11.32
N GLY A 78 -20.30 12.46 11.80
CA GLY A 78 -20.07 12.17 13.22
C GLY A 78 -19.81 13.40 14.08
N PRO A 79 -18.84 14.28 13.73
CA PRO A 79 -18.56 15.48 14.52
C PRO A 79 -19.76 16.44 14.58
N THR A 80 -20.43 16.70 13.45
CA THR A 80 -21.62 17.58 13.40
C THR A 80 -22.78 17.02 14.21
N ARG A 81 -23.03 15.70 14.17
CA ARG A 81 -24.03 15.06 15.04
C ARG A 81 -23.66 15.19 16.51
N ALA A 82 -22.40 14.94 16.86
CA ALA A 82 -21.94 15.07 18.23
C ALA A 82 -22.11 16.51 18.75
N LYS A 83 -21.84 17.52 17.92
CA LYS A 83 -22.15 18.93 18.24
C LYS A 83 -23.64 19.17 18.45
N ALA A 84 -24.49 18.72 17.53
CA ALA A 84 -25.95 18.87 17.62
C ALA A 84 -26.53 18.19 18.88
N GLU A 85 -25.93 17.08 19.32
CA GLU A 85 -26.28 16.34 20.53
C GLU A 85 -25.71 16.95 21.82
N GLY A 86 -24.88 18.00 21.73
CA GLY A 86 -24.23 18.62 22.89
C GLY A 86 -23.15 17.75 23.53
N ARG A 87 -22.54 16.83 22.78
CA ARG A 87 -21.48 15.95 23.27
C ARG A 87 -20.15 16.71 23.40
N PRO A 88 -19.26 16.31 24.33
CA PRO A 88 -17.95 16.94 24.47
C PRO A 88 -17.11 16.74 23.20
N ALA A 89 -16.31 17.76 22.86
CA ALA A 89 -15.37 17.69 21.76
C ALA A 89 -14.37 16.55 21.94
N TYR A 90 -14.15 15.79 20.87
CA TYR A 90 -13.20 14.66 20.84
C TYR A 90 -12.08 14.85 19.79
N LEU A 91 -12.07 15.99 19.11
CA LEU A 91 -11.04 16.40 18.15
C LEU A 91 -10.28 17.60 18.73
N ALA A 92 -9.10 17.88 18.17
CA ALA A 92 -8.37 19.10 18.49
C ALA A 92 -9.25 20.33 18.21
N PRO A 93 -9.21 21.39 19.04
CA PRO A 93 -10.09 22.55 18.91
C PRO A 93 -10.13 23.13 17.49
N GLU A 94 -8.97 23.30 16.87
CA GLU A 94 -8.82 23.84 15.53
C GLU A 94 -9.49 23.00 14.42
N VAL A 95 -9.71 21.71 14.66
CA VAL A 95 -10.43 20.81 13.74
C VAL A 95 -11.91 20.73 14.12
N TRP A 96 -12.20 20.66 15.41
CA TRP A 96 -13.57 20.61 15.94
C TRP A 96 -14.40 21.83 15.51
N ASP A 97 -13.78 23.01 15.54
CA ASP A 97 -14.43 24.28 15.21
C ASP A 97 -14.76 24.42 13.71
N LEU A 98 -14.18 23.58 12.84
CA LEU A 98 -14.48 23.58 11.40
C LEU A 98 -15.81 22.88 11.06
N PHE A 99 -16.36 22.08 11.98
CA PHE A 99 -17.60 21.34 11.73
C PHE A 99 -18.82 22.17 12.09
N PRO A 100 -19.91 22.13 11.29
CA PRO A 100 -21.17 22.76 11.64
C PRO A 100 -21.77 22.23 12.94
N ASP A 101 -22.59 23.05 13.59
CA ASP A 101 -23.21 22.72 14.88
C ASP A 101 -24.55 21.97 14.76
N ARG A 102 -25.14 21.89 13.55
CA ARG A 102 -26.43 21.23 13.31
C ARG A 102 -26.54 20.59 11.92
N LEU A 103 -27.55 19.74 11.76
CA LEU A 103 -27.96 19.14 10.48
C LEU A 103 -29.31 19.71 10.03
N ASP A 104 -29.52 19.79 8.72
CA ASP A 104 -30.80 20.14 8.09
C ASP A 104 -31.82 18.99 8.15
N GLU A 105 -33.03 19.21 7.61
CA GLU A 105 -34.12 18.21 7.60
C GLU A 105 -33.76 16.97 6.76
N GLU A 106 -32.87 17.11 5.79
CA GLU A 106 -32.32 16.01 4.99
C GLU A 106 -31.12 15.31 5.66
N GLY A 107 -30.73 15.73 6.86
CA GLY A 107 -29.64 15.14 7.64
C GLY A 107 -28.24 15.50 7.15
N LYS A 108 -28.08 16.61 6.41
CA LYS A 108 -26.81 17.15 5.94
C LYS A 108 -26.34 18.30 6.84
N PRO A 109 -25.03 18.55 6.97
CA PRO A 109 -24.52 19.67 7.75
C PRO A 109 -25.04 21.02 7.24
N GLU A 110 -25.61 21.80 8.14
CA GLU A 110 -26.12 23.14 7.85
C GLU A 110 -25.04 24.16 8.21
N GLY A 111 -24.43 24.77 7.20
CA GLY A 111 -23.36 25.77 7.31
C GLY A 111 -23.82 27.18 7.03
#